data_AF-N9MI19-F1
#
_entry.id   AF-N9MI19-F1
#
_cell.length_a   1.000
_cell.length_b   1.000
_cell.length_c   1.000
_cell.angle_alpha   90.00
_cell.angle_beta   90.00
_cell.angle_gamma   90.00
#
_symmetry.space_group_name_H-M   'P 1'
#
loop_
_entity.id
_entity.type
_entity.pdbx_description
1 polymer ?
#
loop_
_entity_poly.entity_id
_entity_poly.type
_entity_poly.pdbx_seq_one_letter_code
_entity_poly.pdbx_strand_id
1 'polypeptide(L)'
;MKTLLIAALFTTLSLPAWADVQCSGSLKDRSISDNIFVGKQCTLINVQVDGNVMLADGAKAILRNSHIDGNLESKGRFAQLVATNNRIEGNIQLERGKLTQLHNNRVNGNIQLKNNRGTLNISRNQVDGNLECENNATPPVGGRNTVQGDKTGQCRRL
;
A
#
# COMPACT_ATOMS: atom_id res chain seq x y z
N MET A 1 60.73 -26.65 -14.98
CA MET A 1 60.13 -25.35 -15.37
C MET A 1 59.00 -25.59 -16.37
N LYS A 2 57.75 -25.42 -15.94
CA LYS A 2 56.57 -25.11 -16.79
C LYS A 2 55.38 -24.86 -15.86
N THR A 3 55.15 -23.58 -15.60
CA THR A 3 54.05 -23.05 -14.79
C THR A 3 52.77 -23.12 -15.63
N LEU A 4 51.79 -23.92 -15.21
CA LEU A 4 50.45 -23.96 -15.82
C LEU A 4 49.60 -22.87 -15.16
N LEU A 5 49.28 -21.82 -15.93
CA LEU A 5 48.31 -20.79 -15.57
C LEU A 5 46.90 -21.37 -15.71
N ILE A 6 46.20 -21.53 -14.59
CA ILE A 6 44.76 -21.83 -14.55
C ILE A 6 44.03 -20.49 -14.69
N ALA A 7 43.41 -20.25 -15.84
CA ALA A 7 42.52 -19.12 -16.05
C ALA A 7 41.19 -19.42 -15.32
N ALA A 8 40.93 -18.72 -14.23
CA ALA A 8 39.66 -18.78 -13.52
C ALA A 8 38.58 -18.04 -14.34
N LEU A 9 37.65 -18.80 -14.92
CA LEU A 9 36.48 -18.27 -15.60
C LEU A 9 35.50 -17.73 -14.54
N PHE A 10 35.46 -16.41 -14.35
CA PHE A 10 34.45 -15.78 -13.50
C PHE A 10 33.10 -15.78 -14.24
N THR A 11 32.26 -16.78 -13.96
CA THR A 11 30.85 -16.75 -14.33
C THR A 11 30.12 -15.81 -13.37
N THR A 12 29.75 -14.62 -13.84
CA THR A 12 28.86 -13.72 -13.10
C THR A 12 27.46 -14.34 -13.07
N LEU A 13 27.10 -14.98 -11.94
CA LEU A 13 25.70 -15.29 -11.67
C LEU A 13 24.96 -13.96 -11.45
N SER A 14 24.30 -13.44 -12.48
CA SER A 14 23.28 -12.42 -12.31
C SER A 14 22.07 -13.09 -11.66
N LEU A 15 21.97 -13.01 -10.33
CA LEU A 15 20.71 -13.31 -9.66
C LEU A 15 19.68 -12.30 -10.17
N PRO A 16 18.46 -12.72 -10.54
CA PRO A 16 17.38 -11.76 -10.74
C PRO A 16 17.16 -11.10 -9.39
N ALA A 17 17.59 -9.84 -9.24
CA ALA A 17 17.06 -8.99 -8.20
C ALA A 17 15.61 -8.74 -8.61
N TRP A 18 14.65 -9.38 -7.94
CA TRP A 18 13.24 -9.04 -8.06
C TRP A 18 13.13 -7.63 -7.49
N ALA A 19 13.29 -6.64 -8.36
CA ALA A 19 13.16 -5.25 -8.02
C ALA A 19 11.67 -4.93 -8.14
N ASP A 20 11.07 -4.50 -7.04
CA ASP A 20 9.67 -4.06 -7.01
C ASP A 20 9.33 -3.19 -8.23
N VAL A 21 8.10 -3.33 -8.74
CA VAL A 21 7.62 -2.53 -9.87
C VAL A 21 7.54 -1.07 -9.44
N GLN A 22 8.43 -0.25 -9.98
CA GLN A 22 8.45 1.19 -9.75
C GLN A 22 7.35 1.86 -10.58
N CYS A 23 6.29 2.33 -9.92
CA CYS A 23 5.22 3.06 -10.59
C CYS A 23 5.45 4.58 -10.52
N SER A 24 5.56 5.21 -11.69
CA SER A 24 5.77 6.66 -11.86
C SER A 24 4.76 7.31 -12.81
N GLY A 25 3.63 6.66 -13.06
CA GLY A 25 2.60 7.13 -13.98
C GLY A 25 1.26 6.44 -13.75
N SER A 26 0.82 5.62 -14.70
CA SER A 26 -0.42 4.84 -14.58
C SER A 26 -0.20 3.38 -14.98
N LEU A 27 -0.79 2.47 -14.23
CA LEU A 27 -0.96 1.07 -14.60
C LEU A 27 -2.45 0.80 -14.70
N LYS A 28 -2.88 0.19 -15.81
CA LYS A 28 -4.28 -0.09 -16.09
C LYS A 28 -4.47 -1.48 -16.67
N ASP A 29 -5.56 -2.14 -16.31
CA ASP A 29 -6.08 -3.35 -16.96
C ASP A 29 -5.05 -4.48 -17.10
N ARG A 30 -4.27 -4.72 -16.03
CA ARG A 30 -3.20 -5.74 -16.04
C ARG A 30 -2.92 -6.33 -14.67
N SER A 31 -2.28 -7.49 -14.67
CA SER A 31 -1.73 -8.10 -13.46
C SER A 31 -0.25 -7.76 -13.30
N ILE A 32 0.17 -7.61 -12.05
CA ILE A 32 1.55 -7.42 -11.62
C ILE A 32 1.86 -8.56 -10.64
N SER A 33 2.82 -9.41 -10.98
CA SER A 33 3.23 -10.59 -10.19
C SER A 33 4.29 -10.26 -9.14
N ASP A 34 4.26 -9.04 -8.61
CA ASP A 34 5.25 -8.53 -7.66
C ASP A 34 4.66 -7.34 -6.88
N ASN A 35 5.42 -6.78 -5.94
CA ASN A 35 5.06 -5.55 -5.28
C ASN A 35 5.13 -4.35 -6.23
N ILE A 36 4.34 -3.33 -5.91
CA ILE A 36 4.41 -2.01 -6.54
C ILE A 36 4.96 -1.01 -5.54
N PHE A 37 6.06 -0.36 -5.89
CA PHE A 37 6.61 0.77 -5.14
C PHE A 37 6.20 2.09 -5.80
N VAL A 38 5.58 2.98 -5.03
CA VAL A 38 5.16 4.30 -5.47
C VAL A 38 6.10 5.35 -4.89
N GLY A 39 7.10 5.74 -5.67
CA GLY A 39 8.08 6.77 -5.28
C GLY A 39 7.64 8.21 -5.55
N LYS A 40 6.75 8.41 -6.54
CA LYS A 40 6.24 9.72 -6.94
C LYS A 40 4.72 9.66 -7.11
N GLN A 41 4.21 9.94 -8.30
CA GLN A 41 2.80 9.81 -8.63
C GLN A 41 2.55 8.47 -9.31
N CYS A 42 1.55 7.75 -8.83
CA CYS A 42 1.08 6.52 -9.47
C CYS A 42 -0.45 6.45 -9.44
N THR A 43 -1.05 5.95 -10.52
CA THR A 43 -2.47 5.62 -10.59
C THR A 43 -2.64 4.17 -11.02
N LEU A 44 -3.27 3.35 -10.18
CA LEU A 44 -3.66 1.98 -10.49
C LEU A 44 -5.16 1.95 -10.78
N ILE A 45 -5.56 1.44 -11.94
CA ILE A 45 -6.97 1.27 -12.31
C ILE A 45 -7.19 -0.13 -12.84
N ASN A 46 -8.05 -0.92 -12.22
CA ASN A 46 -8.32 -2.29 -12.65
C ASN A 46 -7.02 -3.12 -12.75
N VAL A 47 -6.20 -3.04 -11.70
CA VAL A 47 -4.93 -3.76 -11.60
C VAL A 47 -5.06 -4.88 -10.58
N GLN A 48 -4.52 -6.06 -10.89
CA GLN A 48 -4.34 -7.15 -9.94
C GLN A 48 -2.87 -7.15 -9.49
N VAL A 49 -2.62 -7.16 -8.19
CA VAL A 49 -1.26 -7.12 -7.61
C VAL A 49 -1.09 -8.34 -6.74
N ASP A 50 -0.29 -9.30 -7.20
CA ASP A 50 0.16 -10.46 -6.41
C ASP A 50 1.34 -10.02 -5.54
N GLY A 51 1.04 -9.18 -4.56
CA GLY A 51 2.03 -8.50 -3.74
C GLY A 51 1.46 -7.29 -3.01
N ASN A 52 2.36 -6.43 -2.52
CA ASN A 52 2.02 -5.22 -1.78
C ASN A 52 2.03 -3.97 -2.66
N VAL A 53 1.31 -2.93 -2.24
CA VAL A 53 1.50 -1.56 -2.76
C VAL A 53 2.11 -0.70 -1.66
N MET A 54 3.31 -0.18 -1.92
CA MET A 54 4.15 0.50 -0.94
C MET A 54 4.33 1.99 -1.30
N LEU A 55 3.93 2.87 -0.39
CA LEU A 55 4.03 4.33 -0.57
C LEU A 55 5.30 4.90 0.07
N ALA A 56 6.15 5.53 -0.73
CA ALA A 56 7.37 6.18 -0.26
C ALA A 56 7.12 7.59 0.30
N ASP A 57 8.20 8.25 0.74
CA ASP A 57 8.20 9.66 1.09
C ASP A 57 7.72 10.53 -0.09
N GLY A 58 6.75 11.41 0.16
CA GLY A 58 6.21 12.32 -0.87
C GLY A 58 5.30 11.66 -1.90
N ALA A 59 5.05 10.35 -1.81
CA ALA A 59 4.24 9.60 -2.77
C ALA A 59 2.80 10.15 -2.89
N LYS A 60 2.26 10.09 -4.11
CA LYS A 60 0.86 10.39 -4.44
C LYS A 60 0.27 9.20 -5.19
N ALA A 61 -0.61 8.44 -4.54
CA ALA A 61 -1.20 7.26 -5.11
C ALA A 61 -2.72 7.38 -5.26
N ILE A 62 -3.21 6.88 -6.38
CA ILE A 62 -4.65 6.71 -6.64
C ILE A 62 -4.87 5.25 -7.03
N LEU A 63 -5.68 4.52 -6.28
CA LEU A 63 -6.01 3.12 -6.52
C LEU A 63 -7.52 2.99 -6.73
N ARG A 64 -7.94 2.46 -7.87
CA ARG A 64 -9.35 2.31 -8.24
C ARG A 64 -9.64 0.94 -8.82
N ASN A 65 -10.68 0.30 -8.29
CA ASN A 65 -11.20 -0.98 -8.81
C ASN A 65 -10.10 -2.06 -8.93
N SER A 66 -9.12 -2.06 -8.01
CA SER A 66 -7.97 -2.97 -8.05
C SER A 66 -8.08 -4.06 -7.00
N HIS A 67 -7.36 -5.16 -7.22
CA HIS A 67 -7.18 -6.27 -6.27
C HIS A 67 -5.71 -6.28 -5.81
N ILE A 68 -5.48 -6.31 -4.50
CA ILE A 68 -4.16 -6.44 -3.88
C ILE A 68 -4.18 -7.68 -2.99
N ASP A 69 -3.37 -8.69 -3.33
CA ASP A 69 -3.27 -9.95 -2.59
C ASP A 69 -2.51 -9.76 -1.28
N GLY A 70 -1.64 -8.75 -1.21
CA GLY A 70 -0.93 -8.33 -0.01
C GLY A 70 -1.55 -7.11 0.68
N ASN A 71 -0.67 -6.25 1.18
CA ASN A 71 -1.01 -5.05 1.93
C ASN A 71 -0.95 -3.78 1.07
N LEU A 72 -1.71 -2.76 1.49
CA LEU A 72 -1.48 -1.38 1.09
C LEU A 72 -0.80 -0.66 2.26
N GLU A 73 0.48 -0.33 2.10
CA GLU A 73 1.30 0.15 3.22
C GLU A 73 2.15 1.38 2.88
N SER A 74 2.45 2.17 3.90
CA SER A 74 3.40 3.27 3.79
C SER A 74 4.79 2.85 4.28
N LYS A 75 5.83 3.10 3.47
CA LYS A 75 7.23 3.06 3.91
C LYS A 75 7.74 4.44 4.34
N GLY A 76 6.95 5.50 4.08
CA GLY A 76 7.37 6.88 4.22
C GLY A 76 6.24 7.87 4.55
N ARG A 77 6.60 9.15 4.64
CA ARG A 77 5.70 10.31 4.81
C ARG A 77 5.04 10.63 3.47
N PHE A 78 4.08 9.83 3.05
CA PHE A 78 3.41 10.01 1.77
C PHE A 78 2.58 11.31 1.73
N ALA A 79 2.47 11.91 0.56
CA ALA A 79 1.73 13.16 0.37
C ALA A 79 0.22 12.91 0.20
N GLN A 80 -0.16 11.85 -0.53
CA GLN A 80 -1.56 11.57 -0.83
C GLN A 80 -1.79 10.08 -1.12
N LEU A 81 -2.89 9.55 -0.58
CA LEU A 81 -3.48 8.29 -1.01
C LEU A 81 -4.99 8.45 -1.18
N VAL A 82 -5.51 8.06 -2.35
CA VAL A 82 -6.95 7.87 -2.59
C VAL A 82 -7.17 6.44 -3.05
N ALA A 83 -7.76 5.61 -2.19
CA ALA A 83 -8.09 4.22 -2.48
C ALA A 83 -9.62 4.06 -2.52
N THR A 84 -10.15 3.73 -3.71
CA THR A 84 -11.58 3.60 -3.96
C THR A 84 -11.94 2.27 -4.62
N ASN A 85 -12.97 1.59 -4.10
CA ASN A 85 -13.51 0.35 -4.70
C ASN A 85 -12.46 -0.76 -4.86
N ASN A 86 -11.50 -0.88 -3.95
CA ASN A 86 -10.48 -1.92 -4.04
C ASN A 86 -10.82 -3.12 -3.16
N ARG A 87 -10.28 -4.28 -3.52
CA ARG A 87 -10.21 -5.47 -2.68
C ARG A 87 -8.77 -5.65 -2.23
N ILE A 88 -8.58 -5.77 -0.92
CA ILE A 88 -7.27 -5.89 -0.28
C ILE A 88 -7.34 -7.10 0.64
N GLU A 89 -6.63 -8.17 0.30
CA GLU A 89 -6.64 -9.41 1.06
C GLU A 89 -5.87 -9.26 2.38
N GLY A 90 -4.82 -8.44 2.39
CA GLY A 90 -4.09 -8.09 3.60
C GLY A 90 -4.67 -6.90 4.37
N ASN A 91 -3.76 -6.10 4.92
CA ASN A 91 -4.06 -4.92 5.73
C ASN A 91 -3.88 -3.63 4.93
N ILE A 92 -4.52 -2.57 5.41
CA ILE A 92 -4.13 -1.19 5.10
C ILE A 92 -3.35 -0.64 6.29
N GLN A 93 -2.07 -0.32 6.11
CA GLN A 93 -1.17 0.14 7.17
C GLN A 93 -0.52 1.48 6.78
N LEU A 94 -1.11 2.58 7.24
CA LEU A 94 -0.74 3.91 6.77
C LEU A 94 -0.26 4.81 7.91
N GLU A 95 0.96 5.30 7.75
CA GLU A 95 1.61 6.14 8.72
C GLU A 95 2.14 7.45 8.12
N ARG A 96 2.10 8.51 8.94
CA ARG A 96 2.76 9.81 8.65
C ARG A 96 2.32 10.49 7.34
N GLY A 97 1.17 10.12 6.79
CA GLY A 97 0.61 10.70 5.56
C GLY A 97 -0.05 12.08 5.76
N LYS A 98 -0.21 12.84 4.67
CA LYS A 98 -0.88 14.16 4.69
C LYS A 98 -2.34 14.15 4.24
N LEU A 99 -2.70 13.27 3.30
CA LEU A 99 -4.08 13.11 2.85
C LEU A 99 -4.34 11.64 2.57
N THR A 100 -5.34 11.07 3.24
CA THR A 100 -5.80 9.70 3.02
C THR A 100 -7.30 9.69 2.84
N GLN A 101 -7.75 9.11 1.73
CA GLN A 101 -9.15 8.78 1.49
C GLN A 101 -9.27 7.29 1.24
N LEU A 102 -9.95 6.59 2.15
CA LEU A 102 -10.31 5.18 1.99
C LEU A 102 -11.82 5.10 1.83
N HIS A 103 -12.26 4.79 0.61
CA HIS A 103 -13.67 4.79 0.26
C HIS A 103 -14.10 3.48 -0.41
N ASN A 104 -15.13 2.83 0.14
CA ASN A 104 -15.74 1.65 -0.46
C ASN A 104 -14.74 0.52 -0.76
N ASN A 105 -13.75 0.31 0.11
CA ASN A 105 -12.82 -0.81 -0.02
C ASN A 105 -13.29 -2.00 0.80
N ARG A 106 -12.99 -3.21 0.32
CA ARG A 106 -13.05 -4.44 1.11
C ARG A 106 -11.65 -4.80 1.57
N VAL A 107 -11.47 -4.95 2.88
CA VAL A 107 -10.19 -5.28 3.51
C VAL A 107 -10.39 -6.52 4.36
N ASN A 108 -9.72 -7.62 4.01
CA ASN A 108 -9.87 -8.87 4.76
C ASN A 108 -9.00 -8.88 6.04
N GLY A 109 -7.98 -8.02 6.12
CA GLY A 109 -7.24 -7.72 7.33
C GLY A 109 -7.77 -6.49 8.09
N ASN A 110 -6.84 -5.77 8.71
CA ASN A 110 -7.08 -4.56 9.49
C ASN A 110 -6.88 -3.28 8.66
N ILE A 111 -7.51 -2.19 9.10
CA ILE A 111 -7.11 -0.84 8.71
C ILE A 111 -6.45 -0.18 9.93
N GLN A 112 -5.17 0.17 9.80
CA GLN A 112 -4.36 0.77 10.85
C GLN A 112 -3.83 2.12 10.36
N LEU A 113 -4.29 3.21 10.99
CA LEU A 113 -3.91 4.58 10.66
C LEU A 113 -3.18 5.21 11.84
N LYS A 114 -1.87 5.40 11.72
CA LYS A 114 -1.04 5.88 12.83
C LYS A 114 -0.24 7.12 12.48
N ASN A 115 -0.15 8.08 13.40
CA ASN A 115 0.75 9.23 13.26
C ASN A 115 0.56 10.09 11.98
N ASN A 116 -0.59 9.99 11.30
CA ASN A 116 -0.84 10.77 10.09
C ASN A 116 -1.00 12.25 10.44
N ARG A 117 -0.50 13.11 9.56
CA ARG A 117 -0.32 14.55 9.83
C ARG A 117 -1.38 15.45 9.18
N GLY A 118 -2.26 14.90 8.35
CA GLY A 118 -3.34 15.66 7.77
C GLY A 118 -4.65 14.88 7.69
N THR A 119 -5.47 15.19 6.69
CA THR A 119 -6.86 14.74 6.63
C THR A 119 -6.97 13.25 6.36
N LEU A 120 -7.80 12.59 7.17
CA LEU A 120 -8.18 11.19 7.03
C LEU A 120 -9.69 11.11 6.83
N ASN A 121 -10.15 10.62 5.67
CA ASN A 121 -11.56 10.36 5.40
C ASN A 121 -11.76 8.86 5.11
N ILE A 122 -12.43 8.18 6.05
CA ILE A 122 -12.59 6.72 6.06
C ILE A 122 -14.09 6.43 6.02
N SER A 123 -14.60 6.02 4.85
CA SER A 123 -16.03 5.81 4.69
C SER A 123 -16.38 4.60 3.82
N ARG A 124 -17.50 3.96 4.16
CA ARG A 124 -18.06 2.83 3.40
C ARG A 124 -17.13 1.64 3.23
N ASN A 125 -16.12 1.48 4.08
CA ASN A 125 -15.23 0.31 4.00
C ASN A 125 -15.86 -0.89 4.71
N GLN A 126 -15.62 -2.08 4.18
CA GLN A 126 -15.88 -3.36 4.86
C GLN A 126 -14.54 -3.91 5.32
N VAL A 127 -14.41 -4.13 6.63
CA VAL A 127 -13.17 -4.58 7.27
C VAL A 127 -13.46 -5.85 8.05
N ASP A 128 -12.81 -6.94 7.69
CA ASP A 128 -12.99 -8.22 8.38
C ASP A 128 -12.15 -8.29 9.68
N GLY A 129 -11.10 -7.49 9.80
CA GLY A 129 -10.37 -7.25 11.05
C GLY A 129 -10.87 -6.01 11.82
N ASN A 130 -9.91 -5.28 12.41
CA ASN A 130 -10.11 -4.06 13.19
C ASN A 130 -9.93 -2.79 12.35
N LEU A 131 -10.54 -1.69 12.84
CA LEU A 131 -10.26 -0.33 12.39
C LEU A 131 -9.61 0.46 13.54
N GLU A 132 -8.30 0.66 13.45
CA GLU A 132 -7.47 1.21 14.53
C GLU A 132 -6.87 2.55 14.12
N CYS A 133 -7.09 3.58 14.93
CA CYS A 133 -6.59 4.93 14.64
C CYS A 133 -5.93 5.55 15.86
N GLU A 134 -4.64 5.85 15.74
CA GLU A 134 -3.79 6.23 16.86
C GLU A 134 -2.89 7.41 16.50
N ASN A 135 -2.79 8.40 17.39
CA ASN A 135 -1.86 9.52 17.27
C ASN A 135 -1.92 10.31 15.94
N ASN A 136 -3.05 10.26 15.22
CA ASN A 136 -3.24 11.10 14.04
C ASN A 136 -3.50 12.53 14.49
N ALA A 137 -2.89 13.50 13.79
CA ALA A 137 -2.94 14.92 14.14
C ALA A 137 -4.38 15.46 14.20
N THR A 138 -5.25 14.93 13.35
CA THR A 138 -6.69 15.18 13.38
C THR A 138 -7.41 13.84 13.44
N PRO A 139 -8.43 13.67 14.31
CA PRO A 139 -9.26 12.48 14.31
C PRO A 139 -9.86 12.22 12.92
N PRO A 140 -9.90 10.97 12.45
CA PRO A 140 -10.45 10.69 11.13
C PRO A 140 -11.95 10.98 11.08
N VAL A 141 -12.41 11.43 9.92
CA VAL A 141 -13.83 11.67 9.63
C VAL A 141 -14.36 10.62 8.67
N GLY A 142 -15.67 10.53 8.53
CA GLY A 142 -16.34 9.62 7.63
C GLY A 142 -17.47 8.87 8.32
N GLY A 143 -17.76 7.66 7.83
CA GLY A 143 -18.84 6.84 8.39
C GLY A 143 -19.27 5.73 7.45
N ARG A 144 -20.26 4.94 7.91
CA ARG A 144 -20.76 3.75 7.23
C ARG A 144 -19.69 2.68 7.03
N ASN A 145 -18.72 2.59 7.95
CA ASN A 145 -17.75 1.49 7.92
C ASN A 145 -18.33 0.29 8.67
N THR A 146 -18.36 -0.86 8.01
CA THR A 146 -18.72 -2.14 8.63
C THR A 146 -17.44 -2.84 9.01
N VAL A 147 -17.25 -3.10 10.30
CA VAL A 147 -16.03 -3.70 10.85
C VAL A 147 -16.47 -4.90 11.67
N GLN A 148 -15.92 -6.08 11.39
CA GLN A 148 -16.27 -7.30 12.12
C GLN A 148 -15.58 -7.34 13.49
N GLY A 149 -14.33 -6.88 13.56
CA GLY A 149 -13.62 -6.63 14.81
C GLY A 149 -13.99 -5.28 15.42
N ASP A 150 -13.02 -4.67 16.10
CA ASP A 150 -13.25 -3.45 16.86
C ASP A 150 -12.89 -2.17 16.10
N LYS A 151 -13.61 -1.09 16.42
CA LYS A 151 -13.20 0.28 16.10
C LYS A 151 -12.55 0.92 17.32
N THR A 152 -11.26 1.22 17.24
CA THR A 152 -10.49 1.67 18.40
C THR A 152 -9.89 3.08 18.21
N GLY A 153 -9.49 3.68 19.34
CA GLY A 153 -8.85 4.99 19.38
C GLY A 153 -9.69 6.09 18.75
N GLN A 154 -9.08 6.85 17.85
CA GLN A 154 -9.72 7.99 17.17
C GLN A 154 -10.82 7.56 16.18
N CYS A 155 -10.89 6.27 15.82
CA CYS A 155 -11.85 5.74 14.86
C CYS A 155 -13.09 5.10 15.50
N ARG A 156 -13.20 5.10 16.84
CA ARG A 156 -14.30 4.47 17.58
C ARG A 156 -15.72 4.92 17.20
N ARG A 157 -15.87 6.03 16.45
CA ARG A 157 -17.16 6.61 16.04
C ARG A 157 -17.46 6.45 14.54
N LEU A 158 -16.61 5.79 13.76
CA LEU A 158 -16.72 5.68 12.29
C LEU A 158 -17.54 4.49 11.79
#